data_AF-A0A6S7KM03-F1
#
_entry.id   AF-A0A6S7KM03-F1
#
_cell.length_a   1.000
_cell.length_b   1.000
_cell.length_c   1.000
_cell.angle_alpha   90.00
_cell.angle_beta   90.00
_cell.angle_gamma   90.00
#
_symmetry.space_group_name_H-M   'P 1'
#
loop_
_entity.id
_entity.type
_entity.pdbx_description
1 polymer ?
#
loop_
_entity_poly.entity_id
_entity_poly.type
_entity_poly.pdbx_seq_one_letter_code
_entity_poly.pdbx_strand_id
1 'polypeptide(L)'
;GLKLPSNYIASQGPTPHTTNDFWQMVWEQEVSIIVMLTGLEEKGTVKCYQYWPVNTDEQKYGNLTLKLTGETVLADFTTRYFEMKEADTGQIRLVQHLHFTAWPDHGVPKYPGPLLHFHKRYRSGLSGPEPVVVHCSAGVGRTGTFIAVDYILHKLDEERNNDPAIDILHFVREMRGQRMFMVQTEEQYRFIHHAILEAVTFPDTEISSTDIRVRAAILRETLPGSNKTKGKEVFENLEKRILLEACEDGSSNDNQKKNRSKLLPFDYSRVHLNEMENSTDYINASYICGYQYPVNFIATQHPLPHTVSDFWRMVHEQKSAIILAISSKEEMDEFGSYWPEEGYASYGPINVGFEGKNEEFAASGFIVRNFKLTDTRDSVGRSFAVTHFNFVDWSPHNLPTASSMICLLAEVEKAQRKSQNTLVTVHCSDGGGRTGTFCAIVSCIERVKLENNIDLPMTLRNLHAQRKDMIQNE
;
A
#
# COMPACT_ATOMS: atom_id res chain seq x y z
N GLY A 1 -19.96 -2.02 -23.39
CA GLY A 1 -19.30 -3.03 -22.53
C GLY A 1 -19.27 -4.37 -23.27
N LEU A 2 -19.00 -5.47 -22.58
CA LEU A 2 -18.92 -6.82 -23.21
C LEU A 2 -20.31 -7.39 -23.55
N LYS A 3 -21.25 -7.35 -22.59
CA LYS A 3 -22.60 -7.95 -22.73
C LYS A 3 -23.70 -6.93 -23.04
N LEU A 4 -23.56 -5.69 -22.55
CA LEU A 4 -24.52 -4.61 -22.84
C LEU A 4 -23.81 -3.44 -23.52
N PRO A 5 -24.49 -2.73 -24.43
CA PRO A 5 -23.93 -1.57 -25.11
C PRO A 5 -23.52 -0.46 -24.12
N SER A 6 -24.25 -0.28 -23.01
CA SER A 6 -24.09 0.85 -22.07
C SER A 6 -23.66 0.47 -20.64
N ASN A 7 -22.61 -0.35 -20.47
CA ASN A 7 -22.11 -0.75 -19.13
C ASN A 7 -21.52 0.41 -18.30
N TYR A 8 -21.08 1.50 -18.92
CA TYR A 8 -20.33 2.56 -18.23
C TYR A 8 -20.82 3.94 -18.66
N ILE A 9 -20.78 4.87 -17.72
CA ILE A 9 -20.91 6.31 -17.96
C ILE A 9 -19.56 6.95 -17.63
N ALA A 10 -18.78 7.31 -18.65
CA ALA A 10 -17.54 8.04 -18.47
C ALA A 10 -17.83 9.55 -18.32
N SER A 11 -17.64 10.09 -17.12
CA SER A 11 -17.97 11.49 -16.80
C SER A 11 -16.74 12.30 -16.35
N GLN A 12 -16.84 13.62 -16.42
CA GLN A 12 -15.87 14.50 -15.76
C GLN A 12 -16.07 14.49 -14.25
N GLY A 13 -15.04 14.91 -13.50
CA GLY A 13 -15.19 15.25 -12.10
C GLY A 13 -16.24 16.35 -11.92
N PRO A 14 -17.19 16.20 -10.99
CA PRO A 14 -18.16 17.25 -10.72
C PRO A 14 -17.50 18.57 -10.34
N THR A 15 -18.10 19.66 -10.76
CA THR A 15 -17.75 21.03 -10.37
C THR A 15 -18.78 21.55 -9.38
N PRO A 16 -18.52 22.66 -8.66
CA PRO A 16 -19.51 23.25 -7.76
C PRO A 16 -20.87 23.55 -8.44
N HIS A 17 -20.88 23.75 -9.75
CA HIS A 17 -22.09 24.07 -10.52
C HIS A 17 -22.79 22.85 -11.12
N THR A 18 -22.14 21.68 -11.13
CA THR A 18 -22.65 20.47 -11.79
C THR A 18 -22.85 19.30 -10.82
N THR A 19 -22.69 19.50 -9.51
CA THR A 19 -22.94 18.45 -8.51
C THR A 19 -24.39 17.98 -8.49
N ASN A 20 -25.34 18.91 -8.67
CA ASN A 20 -26.76 18.57 -8.72
C ASN A 20 -27.08 17.72 -9.95
N ASP A 21 -26.59 18.15 -11.12
CA ASP A 21 -26.77 17.42 -12.38
C ASP A 21 -26.12 16.03 -12.32
N PHE A 22 -24.96 15.92 -11.67
CA PHE A 22 -24.27 14.64 -11.49
C PHE A 22 -25.10 13.65 -10.67
N TRP A 23 -25.67 14.07 -9.54
CA TRP A 23 -26.52 13.18 -8.74
C TRP A 23 -27.87 12.90 -9.39
N GLN A 24 -28.41 13.87 -10.13
CA GLN A 24 -29.58 13.63 -10.97
C GLN A 24 -29.30 12.53 -12.02
N MET A 25 -28.15 12.59 -12.71
CA MET A 25 -27.72 11.53 -13.62
C MET A 25 -27.57 10.18 -12.91
N VAL A 26 -26.96 10.14 -11.72
CA VAL A 26 -26.83 8.90 -10.92
C VAL A 26 -28.21 8.32 -10.58
N TRP A 27 -29.18 9.17 -10.21
CA TRP A 27 -30.55 8.76 -9.93
C TRP A 27 -31.27 8.22 -11.18
N GLU A 28 -31.31 9.02 -12.25
CA GLU A 28 -32.06 8.70 -13.48
C GLU A 28 -31.51 7.48 -14.22
N GLN A 29 -30.20 7.25 -14.16
CA GLN A 29 -29.54 6.09 -14.79
C GLN A 29 -29.44 4.89 -13.85
N GLU A 30 -30.06 4.95 -12.67
CA GLU A 30 -30.11 3.87 -11.69
C GLU A 30 -28.73 3.38 -11.23
N VAL A 31 -27.77 4.29 -11.18
CA VAL A 31 -26.37 3.97 -10.88
C VAL A 31 -26.25 3.57 -9.41
N SER A 32 -25.80 2.34 -9.18
CA SER A 32 -25.50 1.80 -7.85
C SER A 32 -24.02 1.94 -7.47
N ILE A 33 -23.12 2.14 -8.45
CA ILE A 33 -21.68 2.27 -8.22
C ILE A 33 -21.08 3.48 -8.95
N ILE A 34 -20.29 4.25 -8.20
CA ILE A 34 -19.46 5.34 -8.72
C ILE A 34 -17.98 5.01 -8.48
N VAL A 35 -17.18 5.05 -9.54
CA VAL A 35 -15.72 4.89 -9.50
C VAL A 35 -15.06 6.24 -9.72
N MET A 36 -14.35 6.72 -8.70
CA MET A 36 -13.59 7.98 -8.69
C MET A 36 -12.09 7.68 -8.70
N LEU A 37 -11.36 8.19 -9.71
CA LEU A 37 -9.95 7.86 -9.95
C LEU A 37 -9.02 9.09 -9.81
N THR A 38 -9.37 10.06 -8.97
CA THR A 38 -8.58 11.29 -8.81
C THR A 38 -8.77 11.85 -7.40
N GLY A 39 -7.73 12.44 -6.83
CA GLY A 39 -7.87 13.25 -5.63
C GLY A 39 -8.73 14.49 -5.89
N LEU A 40 -9.20 15.15 -4.83
CA LEU A 40 -9.87 16.45 -4.96
C LEU A 40 -8.90 17.52 -5.48
N GLU A 41 -7.65 17.46 -5.01
CA GLU A 41 -6.57 18.37 -5.36
C GLU A 41 -5.27 17.57 -5.57
N GLU A 42 -4.52 17.95 -6.59
CA GLU A 42 -3.22 17.34 -6.94
C GLU A 42 -2.24 18.48 -7.24
N LYS A 43 -1.15 18.58 -6.47
CA LYS A 43 -0.15 19.67 -6.52
C LYS A 43 -0.74 21.10 -6.54
N GLY A 44 -1.66 21.41 -5.63
CA GLY A 44 -2.27 22.75 -5.59
C GLY A 44 -3.37 22.96 -6.63
N THR A 45 -3.62 21.99 -7.52
CA THR A 45 -4.62 22.11 -8.59
C THR A 45 -5.85 21.29 -8.26
N VAL A 46 -7.01 21.95 -8.15
CA VAL A 46 -8.30 21.26 -7.98
C VAL A 46 -8.59 20.40 -9.20
N LYS A 47 -8.80 19.09 -8.98
CA LYS A 47 -9.11 18.12 -10.03
C LYS A 47 -10.58 17.72 -10.06
N CYS A 48 -11.22 17.73 -8.89
CA CYS A 48 -12.61 17.35 -8.69
C CYS A 48 -13.16 18.10 -7.48
N TYR A 49 -14.40 18.59 -7.55
CA TYR A 49 -15.06 19.13 -6.38
C TYR A 49 -15.59 18.00 -5.49
N GLN A 50 -15.65 18.23 -4.18
CA GLN A 50 -16.24 17.24 -3.28
C GLN A 50 -17.76 17.27 -3.41
N TYR A 51 -18.30 16.33 -4.17
CA TYR A 51 -19.72 16.23 -4.49
C TYR A 51 -20.50 15.33 -3.53
N TRP A 52 -19.95 15.01 -2.36
CA TRP A 52 -20.58 14.15 -1.35
C TRP A 52 -20.49 14.78 0.05
N PRO A 53 -21.38 14.40 0.98
CA PRO A 53 -21.32 14.87 2.37
C PRO A 53 -20.08 14.34 3.10
N VAL A 54 -19.43 15.21 3.89
CA VAL A 54 -18.25 14.84 4.71
C VAL A 54 -18.64 14.06 5.96
N ASN A 55 -19.82 14.35 6.51
CA ASN A 55 -20.29 13.81 7.77
C ASN A 55 -21.57 12.97 7.56
N THR A 56 -22.12 12.45 8.66
CA THR A 56 -23.37 11.67 8.64
C THR A 56 -24.62 12.51 8.46
N ASP A 57 -24.47 13.84 8.34
CA ASP A 57 -25.62 14.72 8.11
C ASP A 57 -26.10 14.59 6.67
N GLU A 58 -27.40 14.75 6.50
CA GLU A 58 -28.03 14.72 5.19
C GLU A 58 -27.72 16.01 4.43
N GLN A 59 -27.23 15.87 3.20
CA GLN A 59 -26.93 17.00 2.32
C GLN A 59 -27.81 16.97 1.07
N LYS A 60 -28.36 18.13 0.69
CA LYS A 60 -29.27 18.29 -0.45
C LYS A 60 -28.51 18.59 -1.74
N TYR A 61 -28.91 17.90 -2.81
CA TYR A 61 -28.42 18.07 -4.19
C TYR A 61 -29.62 18.13 -5.13
N GLY A 62 -30.12 19.34 -5.45
CA GLY A 62 -31.34 19.50 -6.22
C GLY A 62 -32.57 18.90 -5.50
N ASN A 63 -33.25 17.94 -6.14
CA ASN A 63 -34.38 17.21 -5.57
C ASN A 63 -33.98 15.97 -4.72
N LEU A 64 -32.69 15.70 -4.65
CA LEU A 64 -32.13 14.54 -3.98
C LEU A 64 -31.50 14.94 -2.65
N THR A 65 -31.48 13.99 -1.73
CA THR A 65 -30.81 14.09 -0.45
C THR A 65 -29.87 12.90 -0.30
N LEU A 66 -28.65 13.15 0.17
CA LEU A 66 -27.63 12.14 0.37
C LEU A 66 -27.21 12.08 1.82
N LYS A 67 -27.05 10.86 2.31
CA LYS A 67 -26.53 10.59 3.64
C LYS A 67 -25.41 9.56 3.57
N LEU A 68 -24.26 9.88 4.15
CA LEU A 68 -23.17 8.92 4.32
C LEU A 68 -23.55 7.90 5.40
N THR A 69 -23.64 6.62 5.03
CA THR A 69 -24.04 5.51 5.92
C THR A 69 -22.87 4.63 6.36
N GLY A 70 -21.75 4.67 5.63
CA GLY A 70 -20.53 3.96 5.99
C GLY A 70 -19.34 4.40 5.17
N GLU A 71 -18.14 4.29 5.76
CA GLU A 71 -16.87 4.57 5.08
C GLU A 71 -15.82 3.53 5.51
N THR A 72 -15.00 3.10 4.55
CA THR A 72 -13.84 2.24 4.78
C THR A 72 -12.65 2.82 4.04
N VAL A 73 -11.65 3.26 4.79
CA VAL A 73 -10.43 3.88 4.26
C VAL A 73 -9.29 2.86 4.30
N LEU A 74 -8.67 2.62 3.14
CA LEU A 74 -7.46 1.82 2.96
C LEU A 74 -6.33 2.70 2.40
N ALA A 75 -5.12 2.15 2.33
CA ALA A 75 -3.96 2.83 1.78
C ALA A 75 -4.18 3.26 0.31
N ASP A 76 -4.79 2.39 -0.49
CA ASP A 76 -4.86 2.56 -1.94
C ASP A 76 -6.20 3.11 -2.45
N PHE A 77 -7.26 3.00 -1.64
CA PHE A 77 -8.59 3.47 -1.98
C PHE A 77 -9.50 3.63 -0.75
N THR A 78 -10.59 4.37 -0.95
CA THR A 78 -11.67 4.53 0.03
C THR A 78 -13.00 4.04 -0.56
N THR A 79 -13.78 3.31 0.23
CA THR A 79 -15.16 2.95 -0.10
C THR A 79 -16.12 3.76 0.77
N ARG A 80 -17.11 4.40 0.17
CA ARG A 80 -18.22 5.06 0.87
C ARG A 80 -19.55 4.44 0.46
N TYR A 81 -20.50 4.46 1.38
CA TYR A 81 -21.86 4.03 1.15
C TYR A 81 -22.79 5.20 1.39
N PHE A 82 -23.63 5.49 0.40
CA PHE A 82 -24.60 6.57 0.47
C PHE A 82 -26.01 6.02 0.40
N GLU A 83 -26.88 6.56 1.25
CA GLU A 83 -28.32 6.50 1.06
C GLU A 83 -28.75 7.74 0.29
N MET A 84 -29.34 7.54 -0.89
CA MET A 84 -29.86 8.59 -1.75
C MET A 84 -31.38 8.55 -1.75
N LYS A 85 -32.01 9.67 -1.42
CA LYS A 85 -33.47 9.79 -1.30
C LYS A 85 -34.01 10.92 -2.16
N GLU A 86 -35.05 10.64 -2.94
CA GLU A 86 -35.79 11.62 -3.73
C GLU A 86 -36.91 12.25 -2.90
N ALA A 87 -36.98 13.59 -2.89
CA ALA A 87 -37.88 14.31 -1.99
C ALA A 87 -39.36 14.13 -2.35
N ASP A 88 -39.70 14.03 -3.63
CA ASP A 88 -41.09 13.96 -4.09
C ASP A 88 -41.74 12.60 -3.85
N THR A 89 -41.03 11.52 -4.18
CA THR A 89 -41.54 10.14 -4.07
C THR A 89 -41.21 9.49 -2.73
N GLY A 90 -40.18 9.99 -2.04
CA GLY A 90 -39.59 9.34 -0.88
C GLY A 90 -38.84 8.05 -1.22
N GLN A 91 -38.63 7.73 -2.51
CA GLN A 91 -37.87 6.55 -2.92
C GLN A 91 -36.43 6.66 -2.41
N ILE A 92 -35.88 5.55 -1.95
CA ILE A 92 -34.51 5.43 -1.46
C ILE A 92 -33.73 4.46 -2.35
N ARG A 93 -32.49 4.82 -2.68
CA ARG A 93 -31.52 4.00 -3.42
C ARG A 93 -30.18 4.03 -2.68
N LEU A 94 -29.45 2.92 -2.73
CA LEU A 94 -28.11 2.84 -2.14
C LEU A 94 -27.06 3.01 -3.24
N VAL A 95 -26.05 3.83 -2.97
CA VAL A 95 -24.94 4.07 -3.90
C VAL A 95 -23.62 3.77 -3.21
N GLN A 96 -22.82 2.90 -3.80
CA GLN A 96 -21.44 2.65 -3.41
C GLN A 96 -20.51 3.58 -4.18
N HIS A 97 -19.65 4.28 -3.47
CA HIS A 97 -18.62 5.15 -4.04
C HIS A 97 -17.24 4.59 -3.76
N LEU A 98 -16.50 4.31 -4.82
CA LEU A 98 -15.18 3.70 -4.79
C LEU A 98 -14.17 4.72 -5.29
N HIS A 99 -13.37 5.26 -4.38
CA HIS A 99 -12.39 6.29 -4.65
C HIS A 99 -10.98 5.71 -4.61
N PHE A 100 -10.36 5.51 -5.77
CA PHE A 100 -8.96 5.08 -5.88
C PHE A 100 -8.01 6.26 -5.60
N THR A 101 -7.27 6.19 -4.50
CA THR A 101 -6.43 7.27 -3.97
C THR A 101 -4.95 7.09 -4.27
N ALA A 102 -4.52 5.89 -4.68
CA ALA A 102 -3.12 5.60 -5.01
C ALA A 102 -2.69 5.97 -6.45
N TRP A 103 -3.53 6.69 -7.21
CA TRP A 103 -3.09 7.18 -8.52
C TRP A 103 -2.17 8.40 -8.37
N PRO A 104 -0.93 8.37 -8.90
CA PRO A 104 -0.03 9.50 -8.76
C PRO A 104 -0.46 10.73 -9.59
N ASP A 105 -0.04 11.91 -9.14
CA ASP A 105 -0.28 13.18 -9.82
C ASP A 105 0.25 13.19 -11.27
N HIS A 106 1.37 12.51 -11.52
CA HIS A 106 1.94 12.32 -12.86
C HIS A 106 2.10 10.83 -13.18
N GLY A 107 1.77 10.50 -14.43
CA GLY A 107 1.91 9.15 -14.97
C GLY A 107 0.88 8.17 -14.44
N VAL A 108 1.37 6.99 -14.07
CA VAL A 108 0.57 5.81 -13.69
C VAL A 108 1.11 5.19 -12.40
N PRO A 109 0.31 4.40 -11.66
CA PRO A 109 0.83 3.62 -10.55
C PRO A 109 2.04 2.79 -10.98
N LYS A 110 3.06 2.70 -10.11
CA LYS A 110 4.31 1.99 -10.41
C LYS A 110 4.11 0.49 -10.64
N TYR A 111 3.12 -0.08 -9.96
CA TYR A 111 2.75 -1.48 -10.10
C TYR A 111 1.22 -1.62 -10.09
N PRO A 112 0.67 -2.66 -10.75
CA PRO A 112 -0.78 -2.79 -10.95
C PRO A 112 -1.54 -3.34 -9.74
N GLY A 113 -0.86 -3.92 -8.74
CA GLY A 113 -1.48 -4.57 -7.57
C GLY A 113 -2.59 -3.75 -6.89
N PRO A 114 -2.37 -2.47 -6.54
CA PRO A 114 -3.38 -1.59 -5.96
C PRO A 114 -4.63 -1.44 -6.85
N LEU A 115 -4.45 -1.25 -8.16
CA LEU A 115 -5.58 -1.13 -9.08
C LEU A 115 -6.34 -2.45 -9.23
N LEU A 116 -5.64 -3.59 -9.26
CA LEU A 116 -6.27 -4.91 -9.33
C LEU A 116 -7.05 -5.24 -8.05
N HIS A 117 -6.52 -4.86 -6.87
CA HIS A 117 -7.24 -4.99 -5.61
C HIS A 117 -8.49 -4.10 -5.59
N PHE A 118 -8.38 -2.84 -6.03
CA PHE A 118 -9.52 -1.94 -6.21
C PHE A 118 -10.56 -2.49 -7.19
N HIS A 119 -10.11 -3.08 -8.31
CA HIS A 119 -10.96 -3.70 -9.32
C HIS A 119 -11.77 -4.88 -8.76
N LYS A 120 -11.15 -5.75 -7.94
CA LYS A 120 -11.87 -6.82 -7.23
C LYS A 120 -12.97 -6.28 -6.32
N ARG A 121 -12.66 -5.23 -5.53
CA ARG A 121 -13.68 -4.58 -4.68
C ARG A 121 -14.83 -4.02 -5.51
N TYR A 122 -14.52 -3.33 -6.60
CA TYR A 122 -15.51 -2.85 -7.57
C TYR A 122 -16.40 -3.99 -8.11
N ARG A 123 -15.79 -5.08 -8.58
CA ARG A 123 -16.51 -6.23 -9.14
C ARG A 123 -17.41 -6.91 -8.11
N SER A 124 -16.95 -7.03 -6.86
CA SER A 124 -17.74 -7.61 -5.77
C SER A 124 -18.99 -6.79 -5.39
N GLY A 125 -19.00 -5.49 -5.70
CA GLY A 125 -20.15 -4.61 -5.46
C GLY A 125 -21.21 -4.64 -6.55
N LEU A 126 -20.93 -5.20 -7.74
CA LEU A 126 -21.86 -5.22 -8.85
C LEU A 126 -23.05 -6.14 -8.54
N SER A 127 -24.26 -5.58 -8.53
CA SER A 127 -25.50 -6.30 -8.20
C SER A 127 -26.47 -6.49 -9.37
N GLY A 128 -26.24 -5.82 -10.50
CA GLY A 128 -27.19 -5.78 -11.60
C GLY A 128 -26.61 -5.25 -12.91
N PRO A 129 -27.47 -5.06 -13.94
CA PRO A 129 -27.08 -4.63 -15.27
C PRO A 129 -26.92 -3.10 -15.41
N GLU A 130 -27.11 -2.35 -14.33
CA GLU A 130 -27.10 -0.88 -14.34
C GLU A 130 -25.71 -0.34 -14.72
N PRO A 131 -25.65 0.83 -15.38
CA PRO A 131 -24.37 1.43 -15.75
C PRO A 131 -23.58 1.85 -14.51
N VAL A 132 -22.25 1.75 -14.62
CA VAL A 132 -21.31 2.25 -13.62
C VAL A 132 -20.82 3.63 -14.04
N VAL A 133 -20.90 4.61 -13.15
CA VAL A 133 -20.28 5.92 -13.40
C VAL A 133 -18.80 5.82 -13.09
N VAL A 134 -17.95 6.15 -14.05
CA VAL A 134 -16.49 6.19 -13.88
C VAL A 134 -16.00 7.59 -14.22
N HIS A 135 -15.29 8.23 -13.30
CA HIS A 135 -14.75 9.57 -13.54
C HIS A 135 -13.34 9.76 -12.94
N CYS A 136 -12.68 10.80 -13.42
CA CYS A 136 -11.45 11.35 -12.84
C CYS A 136 -11.61 12.87 -12.83
N SER A 137 -10.69 13.62 -13.43
CA SER A 137 -10.85 15.06 -13.66
C SER A 137 -11.60 15.34 -14.98
N ALA A 138 -10.98 15.09 -16.14
CA ALA A 138 -11.64 15.26 -17.44
C ALA A 138 -12.51 14.05 -17.89
N GLY A 139 -12.38 12.91 -17.21
CA GLY A 139 -13.15 11.70 -17.53
C GLY A 139 -12.66 10.94 -18.77
N VAL A 140 -11.36 10.98 -19.08
CA VAL A 140 -10.82 10.36 -20.32
C VAL A 140 -9.55 9.53 -20.09
N GLY A 141 -8.59 10.04 -19.31
CA GLY A 141 -7.31 9.36 -19.05
C GLY A 141 -7.44 8.16 -18.11
N ARG A 142 -7.41 8.43 -16.80
CA ARG A 142 -7.54 7.39 -15.75
C ARG A 142 -8.85 6.60 -15.89
N THR A 143 -9.94 7.30 -16.21
CA THR A 143 -11.25 6.72 -16.55
C THR A 143 -11.16 5.70 -17.67
N GLY A 144 -10.53 6.03 -18.80
CA GLY A 144 -10.37 5.11 -19.92
C GLY A 144 -9.46 3.93 -19.58
N THR A 145 -8.40 4.16 -18.80
CA THR A 145 -7.51 3.08 -18.33
C THR A 145 -8.26 2.08 -17.47
N PHE A 146 -9.04 2.54 -16.48
CA PHE A 146 -9.83 1.65 -15.63
C PHE A 146 -10.86 0.85 -16.45
N ILE A 147 -11.62 1.52 -17.32
CA ILE A 147 -12.62 0.85 -18.17
C ILE A 147 -11.97 -0.19 -19.10
N ALA A 148 -10.79 0.10 -19.66
CA ALA A 148 -10.05 -0.86 -20.48
C ALA A 148 -9.60 -2.09 -19.70
N VAL A 149 -9.00 -1.89 -18.52
CA VAL A 149 -8.59 -3.01 -17.66
C VAL A 149 -9.81 -3.85 -17.28
N ASP A 150 -10.86 -3.19 -16.83
CA ASP A 150 -12.09 -3.85 -16.39
C ASP A 150 -12.78 -4.66 -17.50
N TYR A 151 -12.89 -4.08 -18.69
CA TYR A 151 -13.46 -4.77 -19.85
C TYR A 151 -12.67 -6.02 -20.23
N ILE A 152 -11.33 -5.90 -20.31
CA ILE A 152 -10.49 -7.02 -20.73
C ILE A 152 -10.51 -8.13 -19.69
N LEU A 153 -10.39 -7.82 -18.39
CA LEU A 153 -10.47 -8.84 -17.34
C LEU A 153 -11.83 -9.54 -17.33
N HIS A 154 -12.93 -8.78 -17.47
CA HIS A 154 -14.26 -9.37 -17.57
C HIS A 154 -14.42 -10.28 -18.80
N LYS A 155 -13.82 -9.89 -19.94
CA LYS A 155 -13.80 -10.74 -21.14
C LYS A 155 -13.03 -12.03 -20.89
N LEU A 156 -11.85 -11.94 -20.26
CA LEU A 156 -11.04 -13.11 -19.94
C LEU A 156 -11.77 -14.10 -19.03
N ASP A 157 -12.53 -13.59 -18.04
CA ASP A 157 -13.32 -14.43 -17.14
C ASP A 157 -14.49 -15.12 -17.85
N GLU A 158 -15.25 -14.37 -18.66
CA GLU A 158 -16.43 -14.89 -19.38
C GLU A 158 -16.07 -15.89 -20.48
N GLU A 159 -14.98 -15.63 -21.19
CA GLU A 159 -14.53 -16.46 -22.32
C GLU A 159 -13.45 -17.47 -21.90
N ARG A 160 -13.20 -17.68 -20.60
CA ARG A 160 -12.07 -18.47 -20.07
C ARG A 160 -11.89 -19.86 -20.71
N ASN A 161 -12.97 -20.49 -21.17
CA ASN A 161 -12.94 -21.81 -21.80
C ASN A 161 -12.62 -21.78 -23.31
N ASN A 162 -12.55 -20.61 -23.93
CA ASN A 162 -12.46 -20.40 -25.38
C ASN A 162 -11.18 -19.68 -25.83
N ASP A 163 -10.18 -19.56 -24.96
CA ASP A 163 -8.91 -18.83 -25.21
C ASP A 163 -9.13 -17.42 -25.81
N PRO A 164 -9.68 -16.48 -25.01
CA PRO A 164 -10.10 -15.18 -25.52
C PRO A 164 -8.94 -14.35 -26.05
N ALA A 165 -9.08 -13.90 -27.30
CA ALA A 165 -8.15 -12.93 -27.88
C ALA A 165 -8.18 -11.60 -27.10
N ILE A 166 -7.02 -11.16 -26.62
CA ILE A 166 -6.84 -9.86 -25.97
C ILE A 166 -6.48 -8.81 -27.04
N ASP A 167 -7.41 -7.89 -27.33
CA ASP A 167 -7.16 -6.77 -28.24
C ASP A 167 -7.43 -5.42 -27.55
N ILE A 168 -6.41 -4.97 -26.80
CA ILE A 168 -6.45 -3.70 -26.07
C ILE A 168 -6.53 -2.52 -27.04
N LEU A 169 -5.84 -2.58 -28.19
CA LEU A 169 -5.84 -1.49 -29.17
C LEU A 169 -7.23 -1.27 -29.76
N HIS A 170 -7.88 -2.35 -30.21
CA HIS A 170 -9.22 -2.28 -30.77
C HIS A 170 -10.20 -1.72 -29.74
N PHE A 171 -10.18 -2.20 -28.50
CA PHE A 171 -11.10 -1.71 -27.47
C PHE A 171 -10.89 -0.22 -27.15
N VAL A 172 -9.64 0.24 -27.08
CA VAL A 172 -9.35 1.67 -26.88
C VAL A 172 -9.85 2.52 -28.06
N ARG A 173 -9.75 2.02 -29.29
CA ARG A 173 -10.32 2.70 -30.48
C ARG A 173 -11.85 2.79 -30.41
N GLU A 174 -12.52 1.72 -30.01
CA GLU A 174 -13.98 1.71 -29.81
C GLU A 174 -14.40 2.73 -28.74
N MET A 175 -13.72 2.76 -27.59
CA MET A 175 -13.98 3.77 -26.55
C MET A 175 -13.78 5.19 -27.08
N ARG A 176 -12.76 5.42 -27.91
CA ARG A 176 -12.50 6.74 -28.54
C ARG A 176 -13.57 7.15 -29.55
N GLY A 177 -14.31 6.19 -30.13
CA GLY A 177 -15.49 6.45 -30.95
C GLY A 177 -16.69 6.94 -30.15
N GLN A 178 -16.76 6.65 -28.85
CA GLN A 178 -17.86 7.04 -27.95
C GLN A 178 -17.53 8.30 -27.13
N ARG A 179 -16.28 8.44 -26.67
CA ARG A 179 -15.79 9.61 -25.95
C ARG A 179 -14.36 9.94 -26.39
N MET A 180 -14.09 11.19 -26.69
CA MET A 180 -12.78 11.63 -27.16
C MET A 180 -11.66 11.31 -26.15
N PHE A 181 -10.45 11.05 -26.64
CA PHE A 181 -9.22 10.89 -25.84
C PHE A 181 -9.24 9.81 -24.75
N MET A 182 -10.17 8.84 -24.79
CA MET A 182 -10.15 7.70 -23.87
C MET A 182 -8.78 7.01 -23.91
N VAL A 183 -8.18 6.83 -22.73
CA VAL A 183 -6.75 6.51 -22.54
C VAL A 183 -5.88 7.59 -23.19
N GLN A 184 -5.53 8.62 -22.41
CA GLN A 184 -5.01 9.88 -22.94
C GLN A 184 -3.51 9.84 -23.26
N THR A 185 -2.73 9.06 -22.51
CA THR A 185 -1.26 9.04 -22.61
C THR A 185 -0.71 7.66 -22.96
N GLU A 186 0.50 7.59 -23.50
CA GLU A 186 1.19 6.32 -23.77
C GLU A 186 1.45 5.51 -22.49
N GLU A 187 1.86 6.16 -21.39
CA GLU A 187 2.10 5.49 -20.11
C GLU A 187 0.85 4.78 -19.59
N GLN A 188 -0.32 5.44 -19.68
CA GLN A 188 -1.62 4.85 -19.38
C GLN A 188 -1.92 3.63 -20.25
N TYR A 189 -1.58 3.68 -21.54
CA TYR A 189 -1.77 2.54 -22.45
C TYR A 189 -0.88 1.36 -22.07
N ARG A 190 0.43 1.60 -21.82
CA ARG A 190 1.36 0.57 -21.33
C ARG A 190 0.91 -0.03 -19.99
N PHE A 191 0.39 0.80 -19.09
CA PHE A 191 -0.12 0.34 -17.79
C PHE A 191 -1.31 -0.62 -17.92
N ILE A 192 -2.19 -0.44 -18.91
CA ILE A 192 -3.26 -1.43 -19.20
C ILE A 192 -2.63 -2.80 -19.48
N HIS A 193 -1.63 -2.86 -20.36
CA HIS A 193 -0.93 -4.12 -20.65
C HIS A 193 -0.29 -4.73 -19.39
N HIS A 194 0.36 -3.92 -18.55
CA HIS A 194 0.97 -4.40 -17.32
C HIS A 194 -0.07 -4.95 -16.33
N ALA A 195 -1.21 -4.29 -16.18
CA ALA A 195 -2.28 -4.74 -15.30
C ALA A 195 -2.91 -6.06 -15.77
N ILE A 196 -3.18 -6.19 -17.07
CA ILE A 196 -3.69 -7.44 -17.65
C ILE A 196 -2.66 -8.56 -17.51
N LEU A 197 -1.38 -8.28 -17.76
CA LEU A 197 -0.32 -9.27 -17.62
C LEU A 197 -0.17 -9.77 -16.18
N GLU A 198 -0.19 -8.88 -15.18
CA GLU A 198 -0.17 -9.26 -13.77
C GLU A 198 -1.38 -10.15 -13.42
N ALA A 199 -2.58 -9.78 -13.83
CA ALA A 199 -3.80 -10.53 -13.53
C ALA A 199 -3.83 -11.94 -14.19
N VAL A 200 -3.30 -12.08 -15.40
CA VAL A 200 -3.22 -13.37 -16.10
C VAL A 200 -2.08 -14.24 -15.56
N THR A 201 -0.95 -13.63 -15.19
CA THR A 201 0.21 -14.35 -14.67
C THR A 201 -0.03 -14.86 -13.24
N PHE A 202 -0.72 -14.04 -12.44
CA PHE A 202 -0.97 -14.32 -11.03
C PHE A 202 -2.48 -14.45 -10.79
N PRO A 203 -3.01 -15.69 -10.74
CA PRO A 203 -4.44 -15.91 -10.52
C PRO A 203 -4.87 -15.36 -9.16
N ASP A 204 -6.19 -15.29 -8.96
CA ASP A 204 -6.74 -14.86 -7.68
C ASP A 204 -6.28 -15.78 -6.54
N THR A 205 -5.57 -15.19 -5.59
CA THR A 205 -5.02 -15.84 -4.40
C THR A 205 -5.72 -15.40 -3.11
N GLU A 206 -6.75 -14.58 -3.22
CA GLU A 206 -7.57 -14.14 -2.10
C GLU A 206 -8.43 -15.30 -1.57
N ILE A 207 -8.49 -15.44 -0.25
CA ILE A 207 -9.35 -16.40 0.43
C ILE A 207 -10.04 -15.75 1.63
N SER A 208 -11.15 -16.34 2.07
CA SER A 208 -11.78 -15.98 3.34
C SER A 208 -10.82 -16.27 4.51
N SER A 209 -10.83 -15.40 5.51
CA SER A 209 -10.10 -15.61 6.77
C SER A 209 -10.52 -16.90 7.50
N THR A 210 -11.76 -17.37 7.28
CA THR A 210 -12.25 -18.65 7.83
C THR A 210 -11.52 -19.87 7.25
N ASP A 211 -10.97 -19.74 6.04
CA ASP A 211 -10.38 -20.85 5.28
C ASP A 211 -8.86 -20.93 5.44
N ILE A 212 -8.27 -20.05 6.25
CA ILE A 212 -6.80 -19.94 6.42
C ILE A 212 -6.17 -21.26 6.88
N ARG A 213 -6.87 -22.03 7.72
CA ARG A 213 -6.40 -23.35 8.19
C ARG A 213 -6.33 -24.36 7.06
N VAL A 214 -7.34 -24.36 6.19
CA VAL A 214 -7.40 -25.25 5.02
C VAL A 214 -6.29 -24.86 4.04
N ARG A 215 -6.13 -23.56 3.77
CA ARG A 215 -5.05 -23.08 2.90
C ARG A 215 -3.67 -23.46 3.42
N ALA A 216 -3.42 -23.28 4.71
CA ALA A 216 -2.14 -23.64 5.32
C ALA A 216 -1.83 -25.14 5.20
N ALA A 217 -2.84 -26.01 5.29
CA ALA A 217 -2.68 -27.44 5.05
C ALA A 217 -2.32 -27.71 3.57
N ILE A 218 -3.05 -27.11 2.63
CA ILE A 218 -2.81 -27.27 1.18
C ILE A 218 -1.38 -26.83 0.81
N LEU A 219 -0.88 -25.72 1.35
CA LEU A 219 0.46 -25.23 1.02
C LEU A 219 1.58 -26.19 1.45
N ARG A 220 1.33 -27.08 2.43
CA ARG A 220 2.29 -28.09 2.89
C ARG A 220 2.29 -29.37 2.04
N GLU A 221 1.30 -29.55 1.18
CA GLU A 221 1.22 -30.71 0.30
C GLU A 221 2.30 -30.63 -0.79
N THR A 222 2.85 -31.78 -1.18
CA THR A 222 3.79 -31.91 -2.30
C THR A 222 3.06 -31.93 -3.64
N LEU A 223 3.69 -31.35 -4.66
CA LEU A 223 3.20 -31.42 -6.03
C LEU A 223 3.26 -32.86 -6.58
N PRO A 224 2.30 -33.29 -7.41
CA PRO A 224 2.36 -34.61 -8.04
C PRO A 224 3.67 -34.81 -8.81
N GLY A 225 4.42 -35.87 -8.47
CA GLY A 225 5.69 -36.19 -9.14
C GLY A 225 6.87 -35.29 -8.77
N SER A 226 6.78 -34.49 -7.71
CA SER A 226 7.86 -33.61 -7.24
C SER A 226 7.98 -33.60 -5.71
N ASN A 227 9.19 -33.38 -5.19
CA ASN A 227 9.43 -33.16 -3.77
C ASN A 227 9.11 -31.71 -3.32
N LYS A 228 8.70 -30.86 -4.27
CA LYS A 228 8.38 -29.46 -4.04
C LYS A 228 6.97 -29.32 -3.45
N THR A 229 6.83 -28.51 -2.41
CA THR A 229 5.51 -28.19 -1.83
C THR A 229 4.76 -27.19 -2.70
N LYS A 230 3.43 -27.16 -2.60
CA LYS A 230 2.60 -26.12 -3.23
C LYS A 230 2.96 -24.72 -2.70
N GLY A 231 3.35 -24.61 -1.43
CA GLY A 231 3.88 -23.39 -0.81
C GLY A 231 5.13 -22.88 -1.50
N LYS A 232 6.11 -23.76 -1.71
CA LYS A 232 7.33 -23.44 -2.45
C LYS A 232 7.06 -22.99 -3.88
N GLU A 233 6.09 -23.61 -4.55
CA GLU A 233 5.69 -23.20 -5.90
C GLU A 233 5.10 -21.80 -5.93
N VAL A 234 4.23 -21.47 -4.99
CA VAL A 234 3.69 -20.11 -4.83
C VAL A 234 4.82 -19.13 -4.56
N PHE A 235 5.75 -19.46 -3.65
CA PHE A 235 6.88 -18.59 -3.30
C PHE A 235 7.80 -18.31 -4.49
N GLU A 236 8.25 -19.35 -5.21
CA GLU A 236 9.09 -19.20 -6.41
C GLU A 236 8.37 -18.45 -7.55
N ASN A 237 7.03 -18.53 -7.61
CA ASN A 237 6.27 -17.76 -8.59
C ASN A 237 6.24 -16.26 -8.28
N LEU A 238 6.46 -15.82 -7.03
CA LEU A 238 6.51 -14.38 -6.68
C LEU A 238 7.61 -13.63 -7.47
N GLU A 239 8.71 -14.31 -7.77
CA GLU A 239 9.89 -13.75 -8.45
C GLU A 239 9.69 -13.56 -9.96
N LYS A 240 8.61 -14.09 -10.55
CA LYS A 240 8.36 -14.04 -12.01
C LYS A 240 7.96 -12.66 -12.55
N ARG A 241 8.28 -11.58 -11.84
CA ARG A 241 7.93 -10.22 -12.25
C ARG A 241 8.84 -9.70 -13.37
N ILE A 242 8.21 -8.95 -14.28
CA ILE A 242 8.80 -8.54 -15.56
C ILE A 242 9.53 -7.19 -15.47
N LEU A 243 9.33 -6.42 -14.39
CA LEU A 243 9.88 -5.06 -14.23
C LEU A 243 10.70 -4.95 -12.95
N LEU A 244 12.01 -4.83 -13.12
CA LEU A 244 12.91 -4.34 -12.07
C LEU A 244 13.01 -2.82 -12.23
N GLU A 245 12.54 -2.09 -11.23
CA GLU A 245 12.70 -0.64 -11.16
C GLU A 245 14.17 -0.26 -10.85
N ALA A 246 14.53 0.98 -11.17
CA ALA A 246 15.88 1.50 -11.01
C ALA A 246 16.31 1.59 -9.53
N CYS A 247 17.60 1.38 -9.29
CA CYS A 247 18.27 1.59 -8.01
C CYS A 247 19.58 2.38 -8.23
N GLU A 248 19.54 3.34 -9.15
CA GLU A 248 20.71 4.08 -9.62
C GLU A 248 21.40 4.79 -8.46
N ASP A 249 20.62 5.45 -7.59
CA ASP A 249 21.16 6.23 -6.48
C ASP A 249 21.90 5.34 -5.48
N GLY A 250 21.30 4.19 -5.13
CA GLY A 250 21.92 3.22 -4.23
C GLY A 250 23.15 2.54 -4.83
N SER A 251 23.18 2.40 -6.16
CA SER A 251 24.30 1.79 -6.91
C SER A 251 25.43 2.77 -7.26
N SER A 252 25.22 4.08 -7.06
CA SER A 252 26.21 5.11 -7.38
C SER A 252 27.50 4.96 -6.55
N ASN A 253 28.63 5.38 -7.13
CA ASN A 253 29.95 5.25 -6.51
C ASN A 253 30.03 5.92 -5.13
N ASP A 254 29.30 7.02 -4.92
CA ASP A 254 29.31 7.77 -3.66
C ASP A 254 28.55 7.04 -2.54
N ASN A 255 27.54 6.23 -2.91
CA ASN A 255 26.61 5.59 -1.99
C ASN A 255 26.88 4.10 -1.77
N GLN A 256 27.64 3.43 -2.63
CA GLN A 256 27.95 2.00 -2.50
C GLN A 256 28.46 1.62 -1.10
N LYS A 257 29.32 2.46 -0.51
CA LYS A 257 29.86 2.25 0.85
C LYS A 257 28.81 2.34 1.96
N LYS A 258 27.64 2.93 1.71
CA LYS A 258 26.53 3.06 2.67
C LYS A 258 25.62 1.82 2.69
N ASN A 259 25.86 0.84 1.81
CA ASN A 259 25.05 -0.38 1.69
C ASN A 259 25.72 -1.57 2.38
N ARG A 260 24.96 -2.30 3.21
CA ARG A 260 25.44 -3.52 3.85
C ARG A 260 25.42 -4.73 2.90
N SER A 261 24.49 -4.74 1.94
CA SER A 261 24.34 -5.81 0.96
C SER A 261 23.95 -5.25 -0.42
N LYS A 262 23.68 -6.15 -1.38
CA LYS A 262 23.15 -5.79 -2.71
C LYS A 262 21.66 -5.45 -2.69
N LEU A 263 21.02 -5.52 -1.53
CA LEU A 263 19.63 -5.13 -1.36
C LEU A 263 19.53 -3.59 -1.34
N LEU A 264 19.25 -3.03 -2.51
CA LEU A 264 19.16 -1.58 -2.69
C LEU A 264 17.71 -1.12 -2.71
N PRO A 265 17.41 0.08 -2.17
CA PRO A 265 16.09 0.68 -2.33
C PRO A 265 15.85 1.03 -3.81
N PHE A 266 14.61 0.96 -4.27
CA PHE A 266 14.24 1.55 -5.56
C PHE A 266 14.28 3.07 -5.47
N ASP A 267 14.68 3.73 -6.55
CA ASP A 267 14.82 5.19 -6.56
C ASP A 267 13.49 5.91 -6.28
N TYR A 268 12.37 5.31 -6.69
CA TYR A 268 11.04 5.91 -6.48
C TYR A 268 10.48 5.73 -5.05
N SER A 269 11.00 4.77 -4.28
CA SER A 269 10.50 4.44 -2.94
C SER A 269 11.53 4.73 -1.84
N ARG A 270 12.74 5.18 -2.19
CA ARG A 270 13.80 5.41 -1.22
C ARG A 270 13.45 6.54 -0.26
N VAL A 271 13.99 6.45 0.95
CA VAL A 271 13.94 7.57 1.89
C VAL A 271 15.02 8.58 1.52
N HIS A 272 14.63 9.84 1.38
CA HIS A 272 15.53 10.97 1.15
C HIS A 272 15.81 11.66 2.47
N LEU A 273 17.08 11.93 2.75
CA LEU A 273 17.50 12.75 3.88
C LEU A 273 17.69 14.19 3.43
N ASN A 274 17.56 15.15 4.33
CA ASN A 274 17.91 16.53 3.99
C ASN A 274 19.40 16.63 3.64
N GLU A 275 19.71 17.44 2.63
CA GLU A 275 21.08 17.67 2.17
C GLU A 275 21.97 18.22 3.29
N MET A 276 23.21 17.74 3.33
CA MET A 276 24.25 18.21 4.25
C MET A 276 25.54 18.45 3.49
N GLU A 277 26.36 19.39 3.98
CA GLU A 277 27.70 19.59 3.44
C GLU A 277 28.49 18.27 3.46
N ASN A 278 29.03 17.89 2.31
CA ASN A 278 29.87 16.71 2.13
C ASN A 278 29.20 15.35 2.41
N SER A 279 27.86 15.27 2.39
CA SER A 279 27.14 13.99 2.45
C SER A 279 26.02 13.95 1.41
N THR A 280 25.78 12.78 0.83
CA THR A 280 24.64 12.53 -0.03
C THR A 280 23.34 12.48 0.78
N ASP A 281 22.20 12.73 0.13
CA ASP A 281 20.84 12.58 0.69
C ASP A 281 20.45 11.10 0.93
N TYR A 282 21.36 10.18 0.61
CA TYR A 282 21.11 8.75 0.56
C TYR A 282 21.25 8.05 1.91
N ILE A 283 20.28 7.19 2.19
CA ILE A 283 20.31 6.10 3.15
C ILE A 283 19.66 4.86 2.52
N ASN A 284 20.16 3.66 2.83
CA ASN A 284 19.56 2.42 2.34
C ASN A 284 18.27 2.14 3.12
N ALA A 285 17.18 2.76 2.69
CA ALA A 285 15.86 2.60 3.28
C ALA A 285 14.77 2.84 2.22
N SER A 286 13.64 2.16 2.34
CA SER A 286 12.48 2.30 1.48
C SER A 286 11.23 2.58 2.29
N TYR A 287 10.38 3.48 1.81
CA TYR A 287 9.00 3.58 2.26
C TYR A 287 8.22 2.35 1.85
N ILE A 288 7.43 1.81 2.77
CA ILE A 288 6.54 0.68 2.55
C ILE A 288 5.12 1.08 2.98
N CYS A 289 4.17 0.91 2.07
CA CYS A 289 2.75 1.07 2.33
C CYS A 289 2.29 0.05 3.39
N GLY A 290 1.48 0.52 4.33
CA GLY A 290 0.67 -0.38 5.16
C GLY A 290 -0.61 -0.78 4.44
N TYR A 291 -1.53 -1.41 5.17
CA TYR A 291 -2.82 -1.76 4.58
C TYR A 291 -3.82 -0.59 4.66
N GLN A 292 -3.83 0.15 5.77
CA GLN A 292 -4.67 1.34 5.93
C GLN A 292 -3.99 2.66 5.52
N TYR A 293 -2.67 2.73 5.63
CA TYR A 293 -1.91 3.97 5.45
C TYR A 293 -0.96 3.85 4.25
N PRO A 294 -0.93 4.86 3.34
CA PRO A 294 -0.10 4.83 2.13
C PRO A 294 1.40 4.83 2.43
N VAL A 295 1.81 5.29 3.61
CA VAL A 295 3.18 5.10 4.13
C VAL A 295 3.05 4.73 5.59
N ASN A 296 3.40 3.49 5.93
CA ASN A 296 3.28 2.98 7.31
C ASN A 296 4.64 2.55 7.88
N PHE A 297 5.52 2.03 7.01
CA PHE A 297 6.83 1.56 7.43
C PHE A 297 7.96 2.22 6.65
N ILE A 298 9.12 2.26 7.30
CA ILE A 298 10.41 2.42 6.63
C ILE A 298 11.16 1.11 6.80
N ALA A 299 11.40 0.39 5.70
CA ALA A 299 12.24 -0.81 5.69
C ALA A 299 13.70 -0.43 5.42
N THR A 300 14.61 -0.73 6.34
CA THR A 300 16.02 -0.36 6.23
C THR A 300 16.96 -1.47 6.73
N GLN A 301 18.24 -1.37 6.41
CA GLN A 301 19.28 -2.25 6.93
C GLN A 301 19.69 -1.87 8.35
N HIS A 302 20.35 -2.78 9.07
CA HIS A 302 21.00 -2.45 10.34
C HIS A 302 22.10 -1.41 10.07
N PRO A 303 22.13 -0.28 10.80
CA PRO A 303 23.08 0.80 10.57
C PRO A 303 24.53 0.30 10.53
N LEU A 304 25.31 0.79 9.58
CA LEU A 304 26.77 0.60 9.56
C LEU A 304 27.40 1.62 10.52
N PRO A 305 28.62 1.38 11.04
CA PRO A 305 29.28 2.34 11.92
C PRO A 305 29.31 3.77 11.39
N HIS A 306 29.56 3.96 10.08
CA HIS A 306 29.57 5.27 9.42
C HIS A 306 28.20 5.75 8.92
N THR A 307 27.12 4.97 9.08
CA THR A 307 25.74 5.39 8.73
C THR A 307 24.81 5.49 9.94
N VAL A 308 25.28 5.27 11.17
CA VAL A 308 24.49 5.48 12.41
C VAL A 308 23.94 6.91 12.49
N SER A 309 24.75 7.91 12.12
CA SER A 309 24.31 9.30 12.08
C SER A 309 23.20 9.53 11.05
N ASP A 310 23.29 8.92 9.87
CA ASP A 310 22.26 9.01 8.83
C ASP A 310 20.97 8.31 9.29
N PHE A 311 21.08 7.18 10.02
CA PHE A 311 19.93 6.45 10.57
C PHE A 311 19.14 7.28 11.60
N TRP A 312 19.81 7.87 12.59
CA TRP A 312 19.10 8.72 13.57
C TRP A 312 18.56 10.00 12.94
N ARG A 313 19.25 10.54 11.92
CA ARG A 313 18.72 11.63 11.11
C ARG A 313 17.43 11.22 10.39
N MET A 314 17.40 10.06 9.75
CA MET A 314 16.21 9.49 9.14
C MET A 314 15.05 9.37 10.13
N VAL A 315 15.27 8.75 11.28
CA VAL A 315 14.25 8.57 12.32
C VAL A 315 13.67 9.92 12.76
N HIS A 316 14.52 10.94 12.96
CA HIS A 316 14.09 12.27 13.37
C HIS A 316 13.37 13.06 12.27
N GLU A 317 13.90 13.05 11.04
CA GLU A 317 13.35 13.79 9.89
C GLU A 317 12.00 13.22 9.47
N GLN A 318 11.87 11.89 9.45
CA GLN A 318 10.64 11.20 9.09
C GLN A 318 9.64 11.07 10.24
N LYS A 319 9.96 11.63 11.42
CA LYS A 319 9.12 11.53 12.63
C LYS A 319 8.68 10.09 12.91
N SER A 320 9.62 9.15 12.77
CA SER A 320 9.40 7.74 13.07
C SER A 320 9.52 7.51 14.58
N ALA A 321 8.38 7.47 15.27
CA ALA A 321 8.37 7.34 16.74
C ALA A 321 8.67 5.92 17.20
N ILE A 322 8.79 4.96 16.28
CA ILE A 322 8.92 3.55 16.60
C ILE A 322 10.02 2.94 15.75
N ILE A 323 10.93 2.23 16.41
CA ILE A 323 11.95 1.43 15.76
C ILE A 323 11.73 -0.03 16.14
N LEU A 324 11.65 -0.91 15.16
CA LEU A 324 11.66 -2.35 15.33
C LEU A 324 12.96 -2.91 14.75
N ALA A 325 13.89 -3.25 15.63
CA ALA A 325 15.11 -3.98 15.31
C ALA A 325 14.85 -5.48 15.41
N ILE A 326 15.08 -6.22 14.33
CA ILE A 326 14.91 -7.67 14.27
C ILE A 326 16.25 -8.32 13.93
N SER A 327 16.84 -8.98 14.91
CA SER A 327 18.20 -9.54 14.84
C SER A 327 18.29 -10.88 15.55
N SER A 328 19.34 -11.65 15.27
CA SER A 328 19.78 -12.73 16.18
C SER A 328 20.77 -12.17 17.21
N LYS A 329 21.09 -12.95 18.24
CA LYS A 329 22.10 -12.56 19.23
C LYS A 329 23.47 -12.41 18.59
N GLU A 330 23.83 -13.33 17.71
CA GLU A 330 25.12 -13.34 17.00
C GLU A 330 25.28 -12.09 16.13
N GLU A 331 24.22 -11.70 15.41
CA GLU A 331 24.22 -10.47 14.61
C GLU A 331 24.35 -9.22 15.49
N MET A 332 23.73 -9.18 16.67
CA MET A 332 23.86 -8.05 17.58
C MET A 332 25.27 -7.94 18.16
N ASP A 333 25.90 -9.07 18.47
CA ASP A 333 27.28 -9.12 18.94
C ASP A 333 28.26 -8.65 17.85
N GLU A 334 27.99 -8.97 16.58
CA GLU A 334 28.80 -8.54 15.44
C GLU A 334 28.57 -7.05 15.08
N PHE A 335 27.31 -6.62 14.95
CA PHE A 335 26.98 -5.30 14.42
C PHE A 335 27.10 -4.21 15.48
N GLY A 336 26.97 -4.56 16.75
CA GLY A 336 26.95 -3.64 17.86
C GLY A 336 25.68 -2.79 17.92
N SER A 337 25.58 -2.03 19.01
CA SER A 337 24.46 -1.13 19.28
C SER A 337 24.69 0.22 18.61
N TYR A 338 23.65 0.75 17.97
CA TYR A 338 23.64 2.13 17.42
C TYR A 338 22.98 3.13 18.38
N TRP A 339 22.68 2.71 19.61
CA TRP A 339 22.01 3.49 20.64
C TRP A 339 22.85 3.54 21.94
N PRO A 340 22.66 4.55 22.80
CA PRO A 340 23.23 4.56 24.13
C PRO A 340 22.43 3.65 25.09
N GLU A 341 23.12 2.98 26.02
CA GLU A 341 22.48 2.21 27.10
C GLU A 341 22.29 3.05 28.38
N GLU A 342 22.93 4.20 28.47
CA GLU A 342 22.79 5.16 29.57
C GLU A 342 23.05 6.60 29.10
N GLY A 343 22.49 7.58 29.82
CA GLY A 343 22.71 9.00 29.51
C GLY A 343 22.24 9.40 28.12
N TYR A 344 23.12 9.99 27.33
CA TYR A 344 22.85 10.35 25.94
C TYR A 344 24.09 10.15 25.07
N ALA A 345 23.87 9.97 23.77
CA ALA A 345 24.93 9.96 22.76
C ALA A 345 24.54 10.90 21.60
N SER A 346 25.55 11.54 20.99
CA SER A 346 25.39 12.43 19.85
C SER A 346 25.80 11.72 18.56
N TYR A 347 24.89 11.67 17.59
CA TYR A 347 25.12 11.08 16.28
C TYR A 347 24.89 12.16 15.21
N GLY A 348 25.99 12.83 14.83
CA GLY A 348 25.91 14.04 14.01
C GLY A 348 25.08 15.11 14.72
N PRO A 349 24.03 15.67 14.10
CA PRO A 349 23.22 16.70 14.74
C PRO A 349 22.19 16.16 15.75
N ILE A 350 21.95 14.84 15.78
CA ILE A 350 20.89 14.25 16.60
C ILE A 350 21.48 13.74 17.91
N ASN A 351 20.98 14.27 19.02
CA ASN A 351 21.24 13.74 20.35
C ASN A 351 20.16 12.72 20.70
N VAL A 352 20.57 11.52 21.10
CA VAL A 352 19.71 10.41 21.51
C VAL A 352 19.89 10.22 23.01
N GLY A 353 18.92 10.64 23.81
CA GLY A 353 18.88 10.43 25.24
C GLY A 353 18.17 9.12 25.59
N PHE A 354 18.78 8.28 26.43
CA PHE A 354 18.17 7.06 26.95
C PHE A 354 17.25 7.41 28.13
N GLU A 355 15.97 7.03 28.04
CA GLU A 355 14.97 7.28 29.09
C GLU A 355 14.66 6.03 29.93
N GLY A 356 14.92 4.84 29.40
CA GLY A 356 14.75 3.60 30.15
C GLY A 356 14.57 2.37 29.28
N LYS A 357 14.64 1.20 29.95
CA LYS A 357 14.51 -0.13 29.35
C LYS A 357 13.42 -0.91 30.09
N ASN A 358 12.59 -1.63 29.34
CA ASN A 358 11.64 -2.59 29.85
C ASN A 358 11.98 -3.99 29.31
N GLU A 359 12.26 -4.91 30.23
CA GLU A 359 12.63 -6.31 29.95
C GLU A 359 11.52 -7.31 30.26
N GLU A 360 10.31 -6.85 30.63
CA GLU A 360 9.15 -7.72 30.89
C GLU A 360 8.85 -8.67 29.71
N PHE A 361 9.15 -8.22 28.49
CA PHE A 361 8.92 -8.96 27.26
C PHE A 361 10.08 -9.88 26.85
N ALA A 362 11.14 -9.99 27.67
CA ALA A 362 12.30 -10.81 27.35
C ALA A 362 11.92 -12.29 27.11
N ALA A 363 10.91 -12.80 27.84
CA ALA A 363 10.37 -14.15 27.64
C ALA A 363 9.64 -14.32 26.28
N SER A 364 9.18 -13.22 25.69
CA SER A 364 8.62 -13.17 24.32
C SER A 364 9.68 -12.92 23.25
N GLY A 365 10.97 -12.79 23.63
CA GLY A 365 12.10 -12.67 22.71
C GLY A 365 12.50 -11.22 22.36
N PHE A 366 11.92 -10.21 23.01
CA PHE A 366 12.24 -8.82 22.72
C PHE A 366 12.35 -7.93 23.97
N ILE A 367 13.07 -6.81 23.79
CA ILE A 367 13.32 -5.79 24.80
C ILE A 367 12.80 -4.46 24.28
N VAL A 368 12.21 -3.64 25.15
CA VAL A 368 11.74 -2.30 24.79
C VAL A 368 12.64 -1.24 25.42
N ARG A 369 13.06 -0.25 24.65
CA ARG A 369 13.79 0.94 25.14
C ARG A 369 13.02 2.20 24.75
N ASN A 370 13.11 3.24 25.57
CA ASN A 370 12.59 4.56 25.23
C ASN A 370 13.73 5.56 25.09
N PHE A 371 13.66 6.36 24.04
CA PHE A 371 14.63 7.38 23.74
C PHE A 371 13.97 8.74 23.53
N LYS A 372 14.72 9.78 23.83
CA LYS A 372 14.36 11.17 23.54
C LYS A 372 15.36 11.76 22.57
N LEU A 373 14.88 12.09 21.37
CA LEU A 373 15.69 12.69 20.32
C LEU A 373 15.59 14.21 20.41
N THR A 374 16.72 14.89 20.24
CA THR A 374 16.77 16.35 20.06
C THR A 374 17.72 16.67 18.92
N ASP A 375 17.35 17.64 18.08
CA ASP A 375 18.20 18.12 17.00
C ASP A 375 18.97 19.35 17.47
N THR A 376 20.30 19.27 17.50
CA THR A 376 21.18 20.37 17.92
C THR A 376 21.08 21.61 17.02
N ARG A 377 20.54 21.45 15.80
CA ARG A 377 20.29 22.54 14.87
C ARG A 377 18.97 23.27 15.18
N ASP A 378 18.06 22.63 15.92
CA ASP A 378 16.79 23.24 16.30
C ASP A 378 16.97 24.13 17.53
N SER A 379 17.00 25.45 17.30
CA SER A 379 17.07 26.47 18.34
C SER A 379 15.92 26.43 19.36
N VAL A 380 14.79 25.81 19.01
CA VAL A 380 13.61 25.68 19.90
C VAL A 380 13.79 24.50 20.88
N GLY A 381 14.71 23.58 20.59
CA GLY A 381 14.98 22.41 21.42
C GLY A 381 13.82 21.42 21.48
N ARG A 382 13.04 21.27 20.39
CA ARG A 382 11.94 20.32 20.37
C ARG A 382 12.47 18.90 20.52
N SER A 383 11.85 18.15 21.42
CA SER A 383 12.17 16.75 21.63
C SER A 383 11.15 15.84 21.01
N PHE A 384 11.62 14.70 20.50
CA PHE A 384 10.80 13.67 19.87
C PHE A 384 11.04 12.33 20.58
N ALA A 385 9.97 11.72 21.10
CA ALA A 385 10.06 10.44 21.81
C ALA A 385 10.06 9.28 20.81
N VAL A 386 10.93 8.29 21.05
CA VAL A 386 11.06 7.10 20.22
C VAL A 386 11.02 5.85 21.08
N THR A 387 10.11 4.93 20.77
CA THR A 387 10.06 3.59 21.38
C THR A 387 10.76 2.59 20.47
N HIS A 388 11.75 1.90 21.03
CA HIS A 388 12.60 0.96 20.30
C HIS A 388 12.35 -0.47 20.79
N PHE A 389 11.78 -1.30 19.92
CA PHE A 389 11.60 -2.72 20.10
C PHE A 389 12.82 -3.46 19.52
N ASN A 390 13.49 -4.25 20.34
CA ASN A 390 14.63 -5.05 19.93
C ASN A 390 14.29 -6.54 20.05
N PHE A 391 13.93 -7.19 18.95
CA PHE A 391 13.66 -8.62 18.89
C PHE A 391 14.97 -9.37 18.58
N VAL A 392 15.50 -10.10 19.56
CA VAL A 392 16.87 -10.66 19.53
C VAL A 392 16.92 -12.17 19.30
N ASP A 393 15.76 -12.81 19.15
CA ASP A 393 15.65 -14.27 19.03
C ASP A 393 15.02 -14.70 17.70
N TRP A 394 15.25 -13.94 16.64
CA TRP A 394 14.80 -14.31 15.29
C TRP A 394 16.01 -14.53 14.38
N SER A 395 16.28 -15.80 14.06
CA SER A 395 17.31 -16.20 13.10
C SER A 395 16.72 -17.04 11.97
N PRO A 396 17.48 -17.31 10.88
CA PRO A 396 17.04 -18.23 9.83
C PRO A 396 16.72 -19.66 10.34
N HIS A 397 17.29 -20.06 11.47
CA HIS A 397 17.09 -21.39 12.08
C HIS A 397 16.12 -21.38 13.26
N ASN A 398 15.78 -20.20 13.78
CA ASN A 398 14.87 -20.02 14.91
C ASN A 398 13.80 -18.98 14.54
N LEU A 399 12.65 -19.47 14.07
CA LEU A 399 11.50 -18.62 13.78
C LEU A 399 10.77 -18.24 15.07
N PRO A 400 10.24 -17.02 15.17
CA PRO A 400 9.48 -16.60 16.33
C PRO A 400 8.22 -17.47 16.49
N THR A 401 7.87 -17.78 17.73
CA THR A 401 6.60 -18.44 18.02
C THR A 401 5.43 -17.52 17.69
N ALA A 402 4.26 -18.08 17.38
CA ALA A 402 3.04 -17.30 17.15
C ALA A 402 2.72 -16.39 18.34
N SER A 403 2.88 -16.87 19.58
CA SER A 403 2.65 -16.10 20.80
C SER A 403 3.62 -14.92 20.92
N SER A 404 4.91 -15.13 20.66
CA SER A 404 5.93 -14.07 20.66
C SER A 404 5.60 -12.99 19.62
N MET A 405 5.22 -13.40 18.42
CA MET A 405 4.86 -12.47 17.34
C MET A 405 3.60 -11.67 17.68
N ILE A 406 2.55 -12.31 18.20
CA ILE A 406 1.31 -11.64 18.62
C ILE A 406 1.60 -10.63 19.74
N CYS A 407 2.43 -11.01 20.72
CA CYS A 407 2.87 -10.12 21.80
C CYS A 407 3.59 -8.88 21.25
N LEU A 408 4.56 -9.08 20.36
CA LEU A 408 5.28 -7.99 19.70
C LEU A 408 4.34 -7.05 18.95
N LEU A 409 3.47 -7.61 18.10
CA LEU A 409 2.51 -6.85 17.31
C LEU A 409 1.58 -6.01 18.17
N ALA A 410 1.07 -6.58 19.27
CA ALA A 410 0.19 -5.87 20.19
C ALA A 410 0.87 -4.64 20.83
N GLU A 411 2.14 -4.78 21.25
CA GLU A 411 2.88 -3.67 21.85
C GLU A 411 3.34 -2.63 20.82
N VAL A 412 3.69 -3.03 19.60
CA VAL A 412 3.95 -2.09 18.49
C VAL A 412 2.68 -1.32 18.13
N GLU A 413 1.53 -1.99 18.01
CA GLU A 413 0.23 -1.36 17.70
C GLU A 413 -0.18 -0.35 18.80
N LYS A 414 0.10 -0.69 20.07
CA LYS A 414 -0.09 0.19 21.23
C LYS A 414 0.84 1.40 21.19
N ALA A 415 2.10 1.24 20.78
CA ALA A 415 3.02 2.34 20.58
C ALA A 415 2.55 3.26 19.43
N GLN A 416 2.11 2.70 18.31
CA GLN A 416 1.59 3.46 17.17
C GLN A 416 0.38 4.31 17.55
N ARG A 417 -0.58 3.74 18.29
CA ARG A 417 -1.73 4.52 18.77
C ARG A 417 -1.31 5.69 19.67
N LYS A 418 -0.32 5.49 20.54
CA LYS A 418 0.19 6.56 21.41
C LYS A 418 0.92 7.66 20.63
N SER A 419 1.55 7.32 19.52
CA SER A 419 2.28 8.26 18.66
C SER A 419 1.43 8.83 17.52
N GLN A 420 0.09 8.69 17.55
CA GLN A 420 -0.81 9.15 16.49
C GLN A 420 -0.56 8.48 15.13
N ASN A 421 -0.27 7.18 15.15
CA ASN A 421 0.00 6.34 13.97
C ASN A 421 1.16 6.86 13.11
N THR A 422 2.23 7.33 13.76
CA THR A 422 3.49 7.65 13.06
C THR A 422 4.08 6.42 12.38
N LEU A 423 4.97 6.68 11.43
CA LEU A 423 5.78 5.67 10.76
C LEU A 423 6.53 4.77 11.74
N VAL A 424 6.69 3.50 11.35
CA VAL A 424 7.50 2.50 12.04
C VAL A 424 8.73 2.21 11.21
N THR A 425 9.91 2.50 11.73
CA THR A 425 11.17 2.07 11.12
C THR A 425 11.44 0.62 11.49
N VAL A 426 11.44 -0.27 10.51
CA VAL A 426 11.70 -1.70 10.69
C VAL A 426 13.03 -2.03 10.03
N HIS A 427 13.90 -2.71 10.76
CA HIS A 427 15.15 -3.19 10.19
C HIS A 427 15.52 -4.58 10.68
N CYS A 428 16.31 -5.26 9.86
CA CYS A 428 17.05 -6.46 10.21
C CYS A 428 18.47 -6.28 9.65
N SER A 429 19.22 -7.36 9.38
CA SER A 429 20.57 -7.23 8.79
C SER A 429 20.57 -6.31 7.55
N ASP A 430 19.88 -6.67 6.48
CA ASP A 430 19.83 -5.92 5.21
C ASP A 430 18.51 -5.17 4.95
N GLY A 431 17.50 -5.40 5.78
CA GLY A 431 16.17 -4.82 5.62
C GLY A 431 15.29 -5.53 4.58
N GLY A 432 15.58 -6.79 4.25
CA GLY A 432 14.79 -7.59 3.29
C GLY A 432 13.96 -8.69 3.96
N GLY A 433 14.63 -9.75 4.44
CA GLY A 433 13.99 -10.97 4.93
C GLY A 433 12.99 -10.74 6.09
N ARG A 434 13.51 -10.61 7.31
CA ARG A 434 12.70 -10.47 8.54
C ARG A 434 11.87 -9.19 8.57
N THR A 435 12.44 -8.11 8.03
CA THR A 435 11.75 -6.83 7.84
C THR A 435 10.52 -6.99 6.95
N GLY A 436 10.65 -7.66 5.81
CA GLY A 436 9.54 -7.99 4.92
C GLY A 436 8.51 -8.89 5.58
N THR A 437 8.94 -9.89 6.35
CA THR A 437 8.03 -10.80 7.05
C THR A 437 7.16 -10.04 8.05
N PHE A 438 7.75 -9.14 8.84
CA PHE A 438 7.00 -8.30 9.77
C PHE A 438 5.98 -7.40 9.03
N CYS A 439 6.41 -6.70 7.98
CA CYS A 439 5.52 -5.83 7.19
C CYS A 439 4.35 -6.61 6.56
N ALA A 440 4.62 -7.82 6.06
CA ALA A 440 3.59 -8.70 5.50
C ALA A 440 2.59 -9.16 6.55
N ILE A 441 3.07 -9.59 7.73
CA ILE A 441 2.21 -10.05 8.83
C ILE A 441 1.28 -8.93 9.28
N VAL A 442 1.80 -7.72 9.51
CA VAL A 442 0.98 -6.56 9.92
C VAL A 442 -0.08 -6.28 8.86
N SER A 443 0.32 -6.19 7.58
CA SER A 443 -0.59 -5.89 6.47
C SER A 443 -1.69 -6.95 6.31
N CYS A 444 -1.35 -8.24 6.44
CA CYS A 444 -2.33 -9.33 6.38
C CYS A 444 -3.28 -9.33 7.58
N ILE A 445 -2.80 -9.02 8.79
CA ILE A 445 -3.66 -8.95 9.99
C ILE A 445 -4.62 -7.77 9.89
N GLU A 446 -4.16 -6.59 9.48
CA GLU A 446 -5.01 -5.42 9.23
C GLU A 446 -6.08 -5.74 8.19
N ARG A 447 -5.70 -6.41 7.10
CA ARG A 447 -6.61 -6.88 6.07
C ARG A 447 -7.68 -7.83 6.60
N VAL A 448 -7.29 -8.82 7.39
CA VAL A 448 -8.26 -9.74 8.02
C VAL A 448 -9.22 -8.97 8.94
N LYS A 449 -8.72 -8.02 9.75
CA LYS A 449 -9.53 -7.21 10.66
C LYS A 449 -10.57 -6.35 9.92
N LEU A 450 -10.25 -5.86 8.73
CA LEU A 450 -11.08 -4.90 7.99
C LEU A 450 -11.99 -5.55 6.94
N GLU A 451 -11.53 -6.63 6.31
CA GLU A 451 -12.20 -7.22 5.15
C GLU A 451 -12.54 -8.70 5.31
N ASN A 452 -12.14 -9.33 6.42
CA ASN A 452 -12.34 -10.76 6.67
C ASN A 452 -11.77 -11.69 5.59
N ASN A 453 -10.82 -11.22 4.79
CA ASN A 453 -10.12 -11.99 3.76
C ASN A 453 -8.60 -11.91 3.96
N ILE A 454 -7.84 -12.73 3.21
CA ILE A 454 -6.38 -12.67 3.16
C ILE A 454 -5.90 -12.98 1.73
N ASP A 455 -4.90 -12.23 1.28
CA ASP A 455 -4.21 -12.47 0.00
C ASP A 455 -2.70 -12.29 0.22
N LEU A 456 -2.07 -13.33 0.77
CA LEU A 456 -0.65 -13.30 1.10
C LEU A 456 0.20 -13.10 -0.17
N PRO A 457 0.02 -13.84 -1.28
CA PRO A 457 0.82 -13.66 -2.48
C PRO A 457 0.74 -12.23 -3.04
N MET A 458 -0.45 -11.62 -3.10
CA MET A 458 -0.57 -10.21 -3.52
C MET A 458 0.15 -9.26 -2.56
N THR A 459 0.03 -9.50 -1.25
CA THR A 459 0.75 -8.71 -0.23
C THR A 459 2.26 -8.76 -0.45
N LEU A 460 2.82 -9.96 -0.70
CA LEU A 460 4.25 -10.13 -0.93
C LEU A 460 4.71 -9.45 -2.23
N ARG A 461 3.94 -9.63 -3.31
CA ARG A 461 4.20 -8.94 -4.58
C ARG A 461 4.18 -7.40 -4.43
N ASN A 462 3.29 -6.86 -3.60
CA ASN A 462 3.25 -5.42 -3.33
C ASN A 462 4.48 -4.96 -2.51
N LEU A 463 4.97 -5.77 -1.57
CA LEU A 463 6.23 -5.48 -0.85
C LEU A 463 7.43 -5.52 -1.79
N HIS A 464 7.54 -6.55 -2.64
CA HIS A 464 8.57 -6.67 -3.68
C HIS A 464 8.57 -5.52 -4.67
N ALA A 465 7.41 -4.92 -4.92
CA ALA A 465 7.32 -3.74 -5.77
C ALA A 465 8.09 -2.57 -5.14
N GLN A 466 7.97 -2.40 -3.82
CA GLN A 466 8.44 -1.21 -3.08
C GLN A 466 9.85 -1.35 -2.53
N ARG A 467 10.33 -2.58 -2.30
CA ARG A 467 11.73 -2.88 -1.96
C ARG A 467 12.07 -4.27 -2.48
N LYS A 468 13.23 -4.40 -3.12
CA LYS A 468 13.75 -5.67 -3.63
C LYS A 468 13.80 -6.73 -2.51
N ASP A 469 13.65 -7.99 -2.90
CA ASP A 469 13.86 -9.20 -2.09
C ASP A 469 13.31 -9.12 -0.65
N MET A 470 12.15 -8.52 -0.46
CA MET A 470 11.43 -8.57 0.82
C MET A 470 10.93 -10.00 1.05
N ILE A 471 11.25 -10.60 2.21
CA ILE A 471 11.02 -12.04 2.47
C ILE A 471 11.84 -12.92 1.51
N GLN A 472 13.08 -13.21 1.91
CA GLN A 472 14.09 -13.88 1.07
C GLN A 472 14.03 -15.41 1.10
N ASN A 473 13.35 -15.99 2.08
CA ASN A 473 13.36 -17.43 2.34
C ASN A 473 11.93 -17.97 2.44
N GLU A 474 11.76 -19.24 2.04
CA GLU A 474 10.51 -20.01 2.09
C GLU A 474 9.95 -20.20 3.51
#